data_AF-A0A8D8C640-F1
#
_entry.id   AF-A0A8D8C640-F1
#
_cell.length_a   1.000
_cell.length_b   1.000
_cell.length_c   1.000
_cell.angle_alpha   90.00
_cell.angle_beta   90.00
_cell.angle_gamma   90.00
#
_symmetry.space_group_name_H-M   'P 1'
#
loop_
_entity.id
_entity.type
_entity.pdbx_description
1 polymer ?
#
loop_
_entity_poly.entity_id
_entity_poly.type
_entity_poly.pdbx_seq_one_letter_code
_entity_poly.pdbx_strand_id
1 'polypeptide(L)'
;GHCACSKAQFFNPKLLEFGVRNGTVCTGRCDKPFQNGYCVGRNRCQCLNGYQPSKVDSFACTPVCDVDCNGGVCVAPNTCICKTGYKLNSGKCVPICDPECINGNCVSPGQCSCLSGYHKIQESNLECIPTCEPPCSNGKCVSP
;
A
#
# COMPACT_ATOMS: atom_id res chain seq x y z
N GLY A 1 40.51 -27.31 5.31
CA GLY A 1 40.91 -25.95 4.93
C GLY A 1 40.43 -24.96 5.97
N HIS A 2 41.12 -23.84 6.16
CA HIS A 2 40.67 -22.72 6.99
C HIS A 2 39.89 -21.73 6.11
N CYS A 3 38.66 -21.40 6.50
CA CYS A 3 37.87 -20.36 5.85
C CYS A 3 38.09 -19.02 6.56
N ALA A 4 38.08 -17.92 5.80
CA ALA A 4 38.16 -16.56 6.34
C ALA A 4 37.09 -15.69 5.67
N CYS A 5 36.56 -14.73 6.42
CA CYS A 5 35.54 -13.82 5.90
C CYS A 5 36.12 -12.87 4.85
N SER A 6 35.33 -12.58 3.82
CA SER A 6 35.68 -11.58 2.81
C SER A 6 35.69 -10.16 3.38
N LYS A 7 36.31 -9.22 2.65
CA LYS A 7 36.39 -7.81 3.06
C LYS A 7 35.00 -7.25 3.40
N ALA A 8 34.89 -6.61 4.57
CA ALA A 8 33.65 -6.04 5.13
C ALA A 8 32.57 -7.06 5.56
N GLN A 9 32.91 -8.35 5.66
CA GLN A 9 32.10 -9.36 6.34
C GLN A 9 32.75 -9.77 7.65
N PHE A 10 31.94 -10.21 8.61
CA PHE A 10 32.38 -10.52 9.97
C PHE A 10 31.79 -11.85 10.42
N PHE A 11 32.56 -12.62 11.18
CA PHE A 11 32.05 -13.80 11.86
C PHE A 11 31.18 -13.35 13.04
N ASN A 12 30.00 -13.96 13.19
CA ASN A 12 29.15 -13.75 14.36
C ASN A 12 29.51 -14.81 15.44
N PRO A 13 30.14 -14.42 16.57
CA PRO A 13 30.57 -15.37 17.59
C PRO A 13 29.45 -16.19 18.20
N LYS A 14 28.21 -15.68 18.19
CA LYS A 14 27.03 -16.42 18.68
C LYS A 14 26.76 -17.70 17.89
N LEU A 15 27.25 -17.81 16.65
CA LEU A 15 27.09 -19.01 15.84
C LEU A 15 27.93 -20.19 16.35
N LEU A 16 28.91 -19.95 17.22
CA LEU A 16 29.67 -21.00 17.89
C LEU A 16 28.77 -21.88 18.78
N GLU A 17 27.72 -21.30 19.39
CA GLU A 17 26.74 -22.02 20.21
C GLU A 17 25.95 -23.05 19.40
N PHE A 18 25.83 -22.84 18.08
CA PHE A 18 25.16 -23.75 17.15
C PHE A 18 26.16 -24.68 16.41
N GLY A 19 27.41 -24.75 16.86
CA GLY A 19 28.46 -25.60 16.26
C GLY A 19 29.04 -25.07 14.95
N VAL A 20 28.77 -23.81 14.57
CA VAL A 20 29.31 -23.21 13.36
C VAL A 20 30.75 -22.75 13.60
N ARG A 21 31.70 -23.28 12.83
CA ARG A 21 33.12 -22.93 12.96
C ARG A 21 33.41 -21.50 12.48
N ASN A 22 34.36 -20.84 13.14
CA ASN A 22 34.81 -19.49 12.81
C ASN A 22 35.22 -19.37 11.33
N GLY A 23 34.70 -18.35 10.65
CA GLY A 23 34.97 -18.09 9.23
C GLY A 23 34.15 -18.93 8.22
N THR A 24 33.27 -19.83 8.67
CA THR A 24 32.39 -20.62 7.77
C THR A 24 31.13 -19.86 7.36
N VAL A 25 30.59 -19.05 8.29
CA VAL A 25 29.42 -18.20 8.05
C VAL A 25 29.81 -16.77 8.40
N CYS A 26 29.75 -15.88 7.41
CA CYS A 26 30.14 -14.49 7.55
C CYS A 26 28.96 -13.60 7.15
N THR A 27 28.61 -12.64 8.00
CA THR A 27 27.50 -11.73 7.77
C THR A 27 28.00 -10.30 7.61
N GLY A 28 27.23 -9.46 6.93
CA GLY A 28 27.46 -8.01 7.02
C GLY A 28 27.20 -7.53 8.44
N ARG A 29 27.81 -6.39 8.79
CA ARG A 29 27.63 -5.74 10.09
C ARG A 29 27.23 -4.28 9.87
N CYS A 30 26.13 -3.88 10.47
CA CYS A 30 25.75 -2.49 10.56
C CYS A 30 25.89 -2.00 12.00
N ASP A 31 26.13 -0.71 12.17
CA ASP A 31 26.22 -0.07 13.49
C ASP A 31 24.83 0.04 14.15
N LYS A 32 23.77 0.03 13.33
CA LYS A 32 22.37 0.04 13.76
C LYS A 32 21.60 -1.14 13.17
N PRO A 33 20.57 -1.66 13.87
CA PRO A 33 19.68 -2.67 13.30
C PRO A 33 18.98 -2.09 12.05
N PHE A 34 18.92 -2.89 10.99
CA PHE A 34 18.32 -2.49 9.72
C PHE A 34 16.89 -3.00 9.62
N GLN A 35 15.93 -2.11 9.41
CA GLN A 35 14.52 -2.48 9.35
C GLN A 35 14.12 -2.94 7.94
N ASN A 36 13.42 -4.08 7.85
CA ASN A 36 12.97 -4.68 6.58
C ASN A 36 14.10 -4.96 5.57
N GLY A 37 15.26 -5.41 6.08
CA GLY A 37 16.40 -5.78 5.26
C GLY A 37 17.50 -6.46 6.08
N TYR A 38 18.67 -6.60 5.46
CA TYR A 38 19.86 -7.17 6.10
C TYR A 38 21.13 -6.47 5.64
N CYS A 39 22.17 -6.56 6.48
CA CYS A 39 23.48 -5.99 6.19
C CYS A 39 24.28 -6.93 5.28
N VAL A 40 24.75 -6.38 4.16
CA VAL A 40 25.59 -7.08 3.17
C VAL A 40 27.05 -6.62 3.20
N GLY A 41 27.39 -5.74 4.14
CA GLY A 41 28.73 -5.21 4.37
C GLY A 41 28.73 -4.25 5.55
N ARG A 42 29.81 -3.47 5.71
CA ARG A 42 29.91 -2.43 6.75
C ARG A 42 28.97 -1.27 6.43
N ASN A 43 27.89 -1.11 7.19
CA ASN A 43 26.83 -0.11 6.96
C ASN A 43 26.28 -0.10 5.53
N ARG A 44 26.41 -1.21 4.82
CA ARG A 44 25.85 -1.41 3.48
C ARG A 44 24.70 -2.40 3.61
N CYS A 45 23.50 -1.94 3.30
CA CYS A 45 22.27 -2.67 3.54
C CYS A 45 21.58 -3.07 2.24
N GLN A 46 20.85 -4.17 2.29
CA GLN A 46 20.00 -4.64 1.21
C GLN A 46 18.58 -4.86 1.76
N CYS A 47 17.58 -4.32 1.08
CA CYS A 47 16.18 -4.48 1.44
C CYS A 47 15.70 -5.91 1.16
N LEU A 48 14.69 -6.35 1.92
CA LEU A 48 13.96 -7.57 1.62
C LEU A 48 13.19 -7.43 0.29
N ASN A 49 12.84 -8.55 -0.32
CA ASN A 49 12.01 -8.55 -1.53
C ASN A 49 10.68 -7.82 -1.29
N GLY A 50 10.31 -6.95 -2.23
CA GLY A 50 9.11 -6.11 -2.11
C GLY A 50 9.29 -4.87 -1.22
N TYR A 51 10.51 -4.55 -0.80
CA TYR A 51 10.85 -3.33 -0.08
C TYR A 51 11.90 -2.52 -0.85
N GLN A 52 11.88 -1.20 -0.65
CA GLN A 52 12.84 -0.26 -1.24
C GLN A 52 13.49 0.61 -0.16
N PRO A 53 14.66 1.21 -0.40
CA PRO A 53 15.31 2.10 0.56
C PRO A 53 14.37 3.23 0.99
N SER A 54 14.27 3.44 2.31
CA SER A 54 13.46 4.54 2.85
C SER A 54 14.08 5.89 2.45
N LYS A 55 13.21 6.84 2.09
CA LYS A 55 13.63 8.22 1.78
C LYS A 55 13.93 9.05 3.03
N VAL A 56 13.53 8.55 4.21
CA VAL A 56 13.62 9.27 5.49
C VAL A 56 14.70 8.67 6.39
N ASP A 57 14.80 7.34 6.44
CA ASP A 57 15.77 6.64 7.29
C ASP A 57 16.67 5.72 6.47
N SER A 58 17.96 6.08 6.39
CA SER A 58 18.99 5.27 5.71
C SER A 58 19.17 3.85 6.29
N PHE A 59 18.65 3.58 7.49
CA PHE A 59 18.66 2.26 8.14
C PHE A 59 17.31 1.52 8.07
N ALA A 60 16.41 1.94 7.18
CA ALA A 60 15.12 1.28 6.98
C ALA A 60 14.77 1.12 5.50
N CYS A 61 13.98 0.09 5.21
CA CYS A 61 13.30 -0.07 3.93
C CYS A 61 11.79 0.09 4.08
N THR A 62 11.17 0.79 3.13
CA THR A 62 9.71 0.96 3.03
C THR A 62 9.12 -0.10 2.10
N PRO A 63 7.93 -0.64 2.40
CA PRO A 63 7.26 -1.60 1.54
C PRO A 63 6.89 -0.97 0.19
N VAL A 64 6.86 -1.80 -0.84
CA VAL A 64 6.44 -1.44 -2.19
C VAL A 64 5.10 -2.10 -2.47
N CYS A 65 4.14 -1.33 -2.95
CA CYS A 65 2.87 -1.82 -3.46
C CYS A 65 2.82 -1.52 -4.96
N ASP A 66 2.64 -2.56 -5.77
CA ASP A 66 2.53 -2.46 -7.25
C ASP A 66 1.32 -1.62 -7.65
N VAL A 67 0.32 -1.60 -6.78
CA VAL A 67 -0.90 -0.85 -6.93
C VAL A 67 -0.97 0.22 -5.85
N ASP A 68 -1.29 1.45 -6.26
CA ASP A 68 -1.53 2.52 -5.29
C ASP A 68 -2.72 2.15 -4.39
N CYS A 69 -2.48 2.17 -3.08
CA CYS A 69 -3.45 1.86 -2.05
C CYS A 69 -4.63 2.84 -2.02
N ASN A 70 -4.62 3.97 -2.76
CA ASN A 70 -5.76 4.87 -3.03
C ASN A 70 -6.67 5.12 -1.79
N GLY A 71 -6.24 6.02 -0.90
CA GLY A 71 -6.94 6.22 0.38
C GLY A 71 -6.54 5.21 1.46
N GLY A 72 -5.47 4.44 1.23
CA GLY A 72 -4.83 3.57 2.22
C GLY A 72 -3.36 3.89 2.46
N VAL A 73 -2.68 3.01 3.17
CA VAL A 73 -1.24 3.02 3.42
C VAL A 73 -0.67 1.64 3.10
N CYS A 74 0.43 1.60 2.35
CA CYS A 74 1.18 0.36 2.09
C CYS A 74 1.97 -0.01 3.34
N VAL A 75 1.61 -1.11 4.00
CA VAL A 75 2.21 -1.53 5.29
C VAL A 75 3.14 -2.74 5.16
N ALA A 76 2.96 -3.53 4.11
CA ALA A 76 3.83 -4.62 3.71
C ALA A 76 3.78 -4.74 2.18
N PRO A 77 4.68 -5.52 1.53
CA PRO A 77 4.69 -5.65 0.08
C PRO A 77 3.31 -6.06 -0.44
N ASN A 78 2.77 -5.27 -1.37
CA ASN A 78 1.44 -5.47 -1.95
C ASN A 78 0.30 -5.60 -0.91
N THR A 79 0.47 -5.03 0.28
CA THR A 79 -0.52 -5.09 1.37
C THR A 79 -0.88 -3.68 1.81
N CYS A 80 -2.14 -3.31 1.54
CA CYS A 80 -2.72 -2.01 1.87
C CYS A 80 -3.60 -2.10 3.11
N ILE A 81 -3.44 -1.16 4.04
CA ILE A 81 -4.45 -0.88 5.09
C ILE A 81 -5.21 0.37 4.68
N CYS A 82 -6.54 0.25 4.60
CA CYS A 82 -7.41 1.34 4.19
C CYS A 82 -7.66 2.32 5.34
N LYS A 83 -7.71 3.62 5.02
CA LYS A 83 -8.09 4.65 5.99
C LYS A 83 -9.59 4.56 6.29
N THR A 84 -10.02 5.20 7.37
CA THR A 84 -11.43 5.33 7.73
C THR A 84 -12.27 5.83 6.55
N GLY A 85 -13.40 5.17 6.30
CA GLY A 85 -14.27 5.46 5.16
C GLY A 85 -13.88 4.76 3.86
N TYR A 86 -12.86 3.90 3.86
CA TYR A 86 -12.46 3.08 2.71
C TYR A 86 -12.46 1.58 3.07
N LYS A 87 -12.80 0.73 2.11
CA LYS A 87 -12.75 -0.74 2.24
C LYS A 87 -11.75 -1.33 1.23
N LEU A 88 -11.14 -2.45 1.59
CA LEU A 88 -10.27 -3.17 0.67
C LEU A 88 -11.13 -3.91 -0.36
N ASN A 89 -10.92 -3.61 -1.63
CA ASN A 89 -11.55 -4.31 -2.75
C ASN A 89 -10.47 -4.62 -3.81
N SER A 90 -10.28 -5.91 -4.11
CA SER A 90 -9.30 -6.38 -5.10
C SER A 90 -7.89 -5.80 -4.92
N GLY A 91 -7.43 -5.71 -3.66
CA GLY A 91 -6.11 -5.18 -3.30
C GLY A 91 -5.98 -3.65 -3.30
N LYS A 92 -7.04 -2.90 -3.61
CA LYS A 92 -7.08 -1.43 -3.52
C LYS A 92 -8.04 -0.97 -2.45
N CYS A 93 -7.80 0.18 -1.84
CA CYS A 93 -8.82 0.80 -1.02
C CYS A 93 -9.79 1.56 -1.94
N VAL A 94 -11.08 1.27 -1.76
CA VAL A 94 -12.18 1.96 -2.44
C VAL A 94 -13.03 2.68 -1.40
N PRO A 95 -13.56 3.86 -1.70
CA PRO A 95 -14.39 4.60 -0.76
C PRO A 95 -15.67 3.81 -0.42
N ILE A 96 -16.17 4.02 0.79
CA ILE A 96 -17.41 3.46 1.29
C ILE A 96 -18.50 4.53 1.17
N CYS A 97 -19.57 4.20 0.44
CA CYS A 97 -20.82 4.95 0.43
C CYS A 97 -21.87 4.05 1.07
N ASP A 98 -22.48 4.52 2.17
CA ASP A 98 -23.56 3.83 2.87
C ASP A 98 -24.70 4.83 3.15
N PRO A 99 -25.88 4.66 2.52
CA PRO A 99 -26.21 3.65 1.51
C PRO A 99 -25.37 3.75 0.23
N GLU A 100 -25.36 2.69 -0.58
CA GLU A 100 -24.66 2.68 -1.87
C GLU A 100 -25.22 3.74 -2.84
N CYS A 101 -24.36 4.21 -3.75
CA CYS A 101 -24.72 5.21 -4.75
C CYS A 101 -25.81 4.72 -5.70
N ILE A 102 -26.90 5.48 -5.83
CA ILE A 102 -27.95 5.21 -6.82
C ILE A 102 -27.62 6.00 -8.11
N ASN A 103 -27.45 5.30 -9.23
CA ASN A 103 -27.07 5.86 -10.55
C ASN A 103 -25.76 6.69 -10.52
N GLY A 104 -24.80 6.28 -9.70
CA GLY A 104 -23.52 6.95 -9.54
C GLY A 104 -22.41 6.02 -9.06
N ASN A 105 -21.17 6.48 -9.16
CA ASN A 105 -19.99 5.82 -8.61
C ASN A 105 -19.57 6.48 -7.30
N CYS A 106 -19.21 5.68 -6.29
CA CYS A 106 -18.65 6.21 -5.05
C CYS A 106 -17.22 6.72 -5.32
N VAL A 107 -17.01 8.03 -5.20
CA VAL A 107 -15.71 8.68 -5.51
C VAL A 107 -14.98 9.14 -4.27
N SER A 108 -15.69 9.36 -3.17
CA SER A 108 -15.12 9.58 -1.85
C SER A 108 -16.10 9.05 -0.78
N PRO A 109 -15.68 8.88 0.48
CA PRO A 109 -16.54 8.33 1.52
C PRO A 109 -17.84 9.15 1.65
N GLY A 110 -18.99 8.51 1.43
CA GLY A 110 -20.31 9.17 1.46
C GLY A 110 -20.59 10.13 0.29
N GLN A 111 -19.78 10.13 -0.77
CA GLN A 111 -19.96 11.02 -1.93
C GLN A 111 -19.96 10.25 -3.25
N CYS A 112 -21.05 10.38 -3.99
CA CYS A 112 -21.18 9.80 -5.31
C CYS A 112 -20.83 10.81 -6.41
N SER A 113 -20.38 10.32 -7.55
CA SER A 113 -20.34 11.04 -8.81
C SER A 113 -21.35 10.40 -9.76
N CYS A 114 -22.25 11.19 -10.32
CA CYS A 114 -23.36 10.68 -11.12
C CYS A 114 -22.87 10.10 -12.45
N LEU A 115 -23.55 9.07 -12.92
CA LEU A 115 -23.33 8.53 -14.26
C LEU A 115 -23.74 9.56 -15.33
N SER A 116 -23.24 9.38 -16.54
CA SER A 116 -23.61 10.24 -17.68
C SER A 116 -25.14 10.25 -17.87
N GLY A 117 -25.70 11.45 -18.07
CA GLY A 117 -27.15 11.63 -18.15
C GLY A 117 -27.86 11.70 -16.80
N TYR A 118 -27.14 11.67 -15.67
CA TYR A 118 -27.70 11.88 -14.34
C TYR A 118 -27.08 13.09 -13.65
N HIS A 119 -27.79 13.68 -12.69
CA HIS A 119 -27.30 14.78 -11.87
C HIS A 119 -27.66 14.62 -10.39
N LYS A 120 -26.91 15.30 -9.52
CA LYS A 120 -27.17 15.30 -8.07
C LYS A 120 -28.37 16.17 -7.74
N ILE A 121 -29.14 15.74 -6.75
CA ILE A 121 -30.12 16.59 -6.08
C ILE A 121 -29.47 17.35 -4.92
N GLN A 122 -29.95 18.55 -4.59
CA GLN A 122 -29.36 19.38 -3.53
C GLN A 122 -29.37 18.71 -2.15
N GLU A 123 -30.30 17.79 -1.93
CA GLU A 123 -30.56 17.15 -0.64
C GLU A 123 -29.85 15.79 -0.49
N SER A 124 -29.16 15.29 -1.51
CA SER A 124 -28.51 13.97 -1.47
C SER A 124 -27.16 13.95 -2.18
N ASN A 125 -26.15 13.45 -1.46
CA ASN A 125 -24.84 13.13 -2.03
C ASN A 125 -24.77 11.70 -2.58
N LEU A 126 -25.82 10.91 -2.38
CA LEU A 126 -25.86 9.46 -2.63
C LEU A 126 -26.82 9.07 -3.76
N GLU A 127 -27.71 9.96 -4.15
CA GLU A 127 -28.72 9.72 -5.17
C GLU A 127 -28.53 10.65 -6.37
N CYS A 128 -28.51 10.05 -7.56
CA CYS A 128 -28.45 10.75 -8.83
C CYS A 128 -29.74 10.48 -9.63
N ILE A 129 -30.38 11.57 -10.08
CA ILE A 129 -31.63 11.51 -10.84
C ILE A 129 -31.36 11.73 -12.33
N PRO A 130 -32.14 11.11 -13.23
CA PRO A 130 -31.91 11.21 -14.66
C PRO A 130 -32.22 12.62 -15.19
N THR A 131 -31.46 13.01 -16.21
CA THR A 131 -31.59 14.28 -16.95
C THR A 131 -32.17 13.95 -18.31
N CYS A 132 -33.34 14.50 -18.63
CA CYS A 132 -33.99 14.30 -19.93
C CYS A 132 -33.72 15.49 -20.85
N GLU A 133 -33.25 15.21 -22.08
CA GLU A 133 -33.12 16.18 -23.16
C GLU A 133 -33.88 15.70 -24.40
N PRO A 134 -35.03 16.32 -24.77
CA PRO A 134 -35.65 17.52 -24.18
C PRO A 134 -36.32 17.25 -22.81
N PRO A 135 -36.55 18.30 -22.00
CA PRO A 135 -37.22 18.16 -20.71
C PRO A 135 -38.67 17.66 -20.86
N CYS A 136 -39.10 16.79 -19.95
CA CYS A 136 -40.46 16.24 -19.96
C CYS A 136 -41.52 17.32 -19.66
N SER A 137 -42.60 17.35 -20.45
CA SER A 137 -43.82 18.11 -20.14
C SER A 137 -44.90 17.15 -19.64
N ASN A 138 -45.41 17.37 -18.42
CA ASN A 138 -46.40 16.49 -17.75
C ASN A 138 -45.95 15.03 -17.54
N GLY A 139 -44.64 14.77 -17.42
CA GLY A 139 -44.08 13.44 -17.18
C GLY A 139 -42.90 13.48 -16.21
N LYS A 140 -42.43 12.29 -15.78
CA LYS A 140 -41.22 12.13 -14.96
C LYS A 140 -40.13 11.46 -15.79
N CYS A 141 -38.91 11.99 -15.67
CA CYS A 141 -37.73 11.35 -16.23
C CYS A 141 -37.41 10.11 -15.38
N VAL A 142 -37.44 8.91 -15.99
CA VAL A 142 -37.15 7.63 -15.31
C VAL A 142 -35.81 7.02 -15.76
N SER A 143 -35.27 7.52 -16.87
CA SER A 143 -33.94 7.24 -17.41
C SER A 143 -33.48 8.45 -18.24
N PRO A 144 -32.17 8.66 -18.42
CA PRO A 144 -31.64 9.70 -19.31
C PRO A 144 -32.01 9.48 -20.78
#